data_AF-A0A383V675-F1
#
_entry.id   AF-A0A383V675-F1
#
_cell.length_a   1.000
_cell.length_b   1.000
_cell.length_c   1.000
_cell.angle_alpha   90.00
_cell.angle_beta   90.00
_cell.angle_gamma   90.00
#
_symmetry.space_group_name_H-M   'P 1'
#
loop_
_entity.id
_entity.type
_entity.pdbx_description
1 polymer ?
#
loop_
_entity_poly.entity_id
_entity_poly.type
_entity_poly.pdbx_seq_one_letter_code
_entity_poly.pdbx_strand_id
1 'polypeptide(L)'
;MGPRIAATACLVLLVLLASVGHTSSHGLVVKPISRNYMAFLYDPMNIRSWNPSECNGGGPKAVSDNHKLVWPEGKFDLCGEPANKNPKRWNYPRTPAETYVAGQALPVHQAITANHEGRMIIRLCPLNATSANYKELCQILPRFGCKGDHCIHWTLPPGQGLDKKKRPLIPAYQHRSFSWYVFQSSDDFNDVPTYVVNYKLPDGFTCEHCILHWYWLTGNTCNPSCDRSDPLYPNCDRKRMGYCGESSKPDKYPEEFWSCSDIKIVAK
;
A
#
# COMPACT_ATOMS: atom_id res chain seq x y z
N MET A 1 -7.21 40.66 -34.47
CA MET A 1 -7.52 39.39 -33.76
C MET A 1 -8.28 39.74 -32.51
N GLY A 2 -9.58 39.43 -32.47
CA GLY A 2 -10.52 40.01 -31.51
C GLY A 2 -10.49 39.38 -30.11
N PRO A 3 -10.98 40.10 -29.08
CA PRO A 3 -10.99 39.67 -27.67
C PRO A 3 -11.76 38.37 -27.40
N ARG A 4 -12.59 37.92 -28.35
CA ARG A 4 -13.34 36.65 -28.27
C ARG A 4 -12.47 35.40 -28.41
N ILE A 5 -11.33 35.45 -29.13
CA ILE A 5 -10.46 34.28 -29.32
C ILE A 5 -9.60 34.04 -28.06
N ALA A 6 -9.20 35.12 -27.37
CA ALA A 6 -8.44 35.03 -26.12
C ALA A 6 -9.29 34.48 -24.96
N ALA A 7 -10.57 34.85 -24.89
CA ALA A 7 -11.48 34.36 -23.84
C ALA A 7 -11.75 32.85 -23.95
N THR A 8 -11.93 32.32 -25.16
CA THR A 8 -12.15 30.89 -25.38
C THR A 8 -10.90 30.06 -25.07
N ALA A 9 -9.71 30.58 -25.40
CA ALA A 9 -8.44 29.91 -25.08
C ALA A 9 -8.19 29.84 -23.56
N CYS A 10 -8.50 30.91 -22.81
CA CYS A 10 -8.43 30.91 -21.34
C CYS A 10 -9.44 29.93 -20.70
N LEU A 11 -10.66 29.83 -21.24
CA LEU A 11 -11.67 28.92 -20.73
C LEU A 11 -11.28 27.44 -20.93
N VAL A 12 -10.70 27.11 -22.09
CA VAL A 12 -10.21 25.75 -22.40
C VAL A 12 -9.02 25.39 -21.50
N LEU A 13 -8.11 26.34 -21.21
CA LEU A 13 -6.99 26.13 -20.30
C LEU A 13 -7.45 25.93 -18.85
N LEU A 14 -8.46 26.67 -18.39
CA LEU A 14 -9.07 26.53 -17.05
C LEU A 14 -9.82 25.20 -16.89
N VAL A 15 -10.52 24.73 -17.93
CA VAL A 15 -11.19 23.41 -17.92
C VAL A 15 -10.17 22.27 -17.93
N LEU A 16 -9.05 22.42 -18.67
CA LEU A 16 -7.96 21.44 -18.65
C LEU A 16 -7.20 21.42 -17.30
N LEU A 17 -6.98 22.58 -16.67
CA LEU A 17 -6.38 22.68 -15.33
C LEU A 17 -7.31 22.14 -14.23
N ALA A 18 -8.63 22.29 -14.37
CA ALA A 18 -9.62 21.71 -13.47
C ALA A 18 -9.80 20.19 -13.63
N SER A 19 -9.25 19.61 -14.72
CA SER A 19 -9.31 18.16 -14.99
C SER A 19 -8.11 17.37 -14.47
N VAL A 20 -7.29 17.95 -13.57
CA VAL A 20 -6.40 17.17 -12.69
C VAL A 20 -7.28 16.43 -11.67
N GLY A 21 -7.98 15.40 -12.16
CA GLY A 21 -8.63 14.44 -11.30
C GLY A 21 -7.59 13.92 -10.33
N HIS A 22 -7.85 14.03 -9.03
CA HIS A 22 -7.10 13.30 -8.04
C HIS A 22 -7.41 11.82 -8.29
N THR A 23 -6.60 11.17 -9.12
CA THR A 23 -6.55 9.71 -9.12
C THR A 23 -6.04 9.34 -7.74
N SER A 24 -6.88 8.73 -6.91
CA SER A 24 -6.46 8.13 -5.64
C SER A 24 -6.00 6.71 -5.95
N SER A 25 -4.87 6.31 -5.37
CA SER A 25 -4.41 4.94 -5.46
C SER A 25 -5.36 4.07 -4.68
N HIS A 26 -5.37 2.78 -4.97
CA HIS A 26 -6.25 1.86 -4.28
C HIS A 26 -5.58 0.50 -4.25
N GLY A 27 -5.51 -0.09 -3.05
CA GLY A 27 -4.90 -1.38 -2.86
C GLY A 27 -5.24 -1.99 -1.50
N LEU A 28 -5.19 -3.30 -1.44
CA LEU A 28 -5.47 -4.08 -0.24
C LEU A 28 -4.75 -5.42 -0.27
N VAL A 29 -4.60 -6.03 0.90
CA VAL A 29 -4.15 -7.41 1.02
C VAL A 29 -5.35 -8.34 1.03
N VAL A 30 -5.46 -9.18 0.00
CA VAL A 30 -6.53 -10.19 -0.10
C VAL A 30 -6.12 -11.53 0.52
N LYS A 31 -4.81 -11.77 0.68
CA LYS A 31 -4.26 -12.94 1.37
C LYS A 31 -2.93 -12.63 2.07
N PRO A 32 -2.74 -12.96 3.37
CA PRO A 32 -3.80 -13.33 4.31
C PRO A 32 -4.89 -12.25 4.33
N ILE A 33 -6.15 -12.64 4.51
CA ILE A 33 -7.25 -11.69 4.36
C ILE A 33 -7.14 -10.54 5.38
N SER A 34 -7.13 -9.30 4.89
CA SER A 34 -7.07 -8.13 5.74
C SER A 34 -8.42 -7.83 6.39
N ARG A 35 -8.41 -7.15 7.54
CA ARG A 35 -9.61 -6.83 8.34
C ARG A 35 -10.64 -6.00 7.56
N ASN A 36 -10.18 -5.03 6.77
CA ASN A 36 -10.98 -4.21 5.89
C ASN A 36 -11.62 -5.04 4.76
N TYR A 37 -10.91 -6.02 4.20
CA TYR A 37 -11.47 -6.91 3.17
C TYR A 37 -12.44 -7.93 3.76
N MET A 38 -12.12 -8.50 4.92
CA MET A 38 -13.03 -9.37 5.67
C MET A 38 -14.35 -8.66 5.99
N ALA A 39 -14.30 -7.39 6.38
CA ALA A 39 -15.50 -6.58 6.63
C ALA A 39 -16.29 -6.24 5.37
N PHE A 40 -15.66 -6.21 4.20
CA PHE A 40 -16.35 -6.07 2.92
C PHE A 40 -17.09 -7.36 2.52
N LEU A 41 -16.43 -8.52 2.68
CA LEU A 41 -16.98 -9.82 2.26
C LEU A 41 -18.08 -10.35 3.18
N TYR A 42 -17.84 -10.34 4.49
CA TYR A 42 -18.66 -11.11 5.44
C TYR A 42 -19.45 -10.22 6.41
N ASP A 43 -19.10 -8.95 6.51
CA ASP A 43 -19.62 -8.01 7.51
C ASP A 43 -19.92 -8.64 8.89
N PRO A 44 -18.96 -9.35 9.51
CA PRO A 44 -19.26 -10.26 10.62
C PRO A 44 -19.68 -9.52 11.91
N MET A 45 -19.61 -8.19 11.94
CA MET A 45 -19.90 -7.36 13.12
C MET A 45 -20.76 -6.14 12.79
N ASN A 46 -21.44 -6.10 11.64
CA ASN A 46 -22.20 -4.92 11.16
C ASN A 46 -21.32 -3.64 11.06
N ILE A 47 -20.10 -3.83 10.56
CA ILE A 47 -19.06 -2.82 10.36
C ILE A 47 -18.66 -2.67 8.88
N ARG A 48 -19.55 -3.06 7.95
CA ARG A 48 -19.28 -3.17 6.51
C ARG A 48 -18.31 -2.12 5.99
N SER A 49 -17.28 -2.60 5.31
CA SER A 49 -16.40 -1.74 4.52
C SER A 49 -16.97 -1.66 3.11
N TRP A 50 -17.26 -0.46 2.61
CA TRP A 50 -17.68 -0.25 1.22
C TRP A 50 -16.49 -0.05 0.28
N ASN A 51 -15.41 0.53 0.80
CA ASN A 51 -14.20 0.83 0.04
C ASN A 51 -12.99 0.20 0.75
N PRO A 52 -12.84 -1.15 0.75
CA PRO A 52 -11.75 -1.78 1.49
C PRO A 52 -10.38 -1.44 0.89
N SER A 53 -10.29 -0.99 -0.36
CA SER A 53 -9.04 -0.54 -0.98
C SER A 53 -8.61 0.90 -0.61
N GLU A 54 -9.42 1.64 0.15
CA GLU A 54 -9.19 3.06 0.52
C GLU A 54 -8.63 3.23 1.94
N CYS A 55 -7.86 2.27 2.44
CA CYS A 55 -7.24 2.35 3.76
C CYS A 55 -5.99 3.27 3.75
N ASN A 56 -6.19 4.55 3.37
CA ASN A 56 -5.14 5.54 3.14
C ASN A 56 -5.06 6.65 4.20
N GLY A 57 -5.60 6.42 5.40
CA GLY A 57 -5.56 7.41 6.48
C GLY A 57 -6.36 8.70 6.18
N GLY A 58 -7.26 8.68 5.20
CA GLY A 58 -8.00 9.86 4.74
C GLY A 58 -7.25 10.70 3.69
N GLY A 59 -6.18 10.15 3.12
CA GLY A 59 -5.40 10.74 2.04
C GLY A 59 -4.32 11.72 2.50
N PRO A 60 -3.48 12.22 1.58
CA PRO A 60 -2.28 12.99 1.89
C PRO A 60 -2.52 14.20 2.79
N LYS A 61 -3.61 14.95 2.55
CA LYS A 61 -3.96 16.13 3.34
C LYS A 61 -4.31 15.79 4.79
N ALA A 62 -5.00 14.67 5.04
CA ALA A 62 -5.35 14.25 6.39
C ALA A 62 -4.11 13.76 7.16
N VAL A 63 -3.31 12.91 6.52
CA VAL A 63 -2.11 12.33 7.14
C VAL A 63 -1.06 13.40 7.40
N SER A 64 -0.85 14.35 6.49
CA SER A 64 0.16 15.42 6.63
C SER A 64 -0.26 16.61 7.49
N ASP A 65 -1.42 16.55 8.15
CA ASP A 65 -2.02 17.70 8.85
C ASP A 65 -2.13 18.96 7.99
N ASN A 66 -2.75 18.81 6.80
CA ASN A 66 -2.84 19.85 5.78
C ASN A 66 -1.46 20.36 5.32
N HIS A 67 -0.58 19.43 4.96
CA HIS A 67 0.79 19.70 4.48
C HIS A 67 1.67 20.46 5.46
N LYS A 68 1.43 20.31 6.77
CA LYS A 68 2.32 20.84 7.81
C LYS A 68 3.42 19.87 8.19
N LEU A 69 3.14 18.57 8.07
CA LEU A 69 4.08 17.49 8.33
C LEU A 69 4.79 17.09 7.04
N VAL A 70 6.03 16.64 7.19
CA VAL A 70 6.87 16.12 6.11
C VAL A 70 7.06 14.63 6.35
N TRP A 71 6.84 13.80 5.32
CA TRP A 71 7.06 12.36 5.43
C TRP A 71 8.48 12.07 5.97
N PRO A 72 8.68 11.12 6.89
CA PRO A 72 7.73 10.10 7.34
C PRO A 72 6.86 10.50 8.54
N GLU A 73 6.80 11.78 8.90
CA GLU A 73 5.87 12.25 9.94
C GLU A 73 4.45 12.31 9.40
N GLY A 74 3.49 11.75 10.12
CA GLY A 74 2.09 11.73 9.68
C GLY A 74 1.12 11.34 10.80
N LYS A 75 -0.14 11.72 10.62
CA LYS A 75 -1.27 11.37 11.46
C LYS A 75 -2.04 10.20 10.84
N PHE A 76 -1.80 8.99 11.33
CA PHE A 76 -2.47 7.77 10.89
C PHE A 76 -2.74 6.82 12.07
N ASP A 77 -3.61 5.84 11.87
CA ASP A 77 -3.73 4.69 12.75
C ASP A 77 -3.01 3.46 12.14
N LEU A 78 -2.86 2.38 12.91
CA LEU A 78 -2.09 1.22 12.45
C LEU A 78 -2.69 0.54 11.21
N CYS A 79 -4.02 0.54 11.07
CA CYS A 79 -4.71 -0.29 10.09
C CYS A 79 -5.43 0.51 8.99
N GLY A 80 -5.05 1.78 8.79
CA GLY A 80 -5.35 2.58 7.59
C GLY A 80 -6.61 3.44 7.63
N GLU A 81 -7.24 3.58 8.80
CA GLU A 81 -8.26 4.58 9.06
C GLU A 81 -7.68 5.98 9.32
N PRO A 82 -8.42 7.07 9.00
CA PRO A 82 -8.00 8.42 9.34
C PRO A 82 -7.75 8.57 10.84
N ALA A 83 -6.68 9.26 11.24
CA ALA A 83 -6.28 9.41 12.65
C ALA A 83 -7.37 10.02 13.55
N ASN A 84 -8.27 10.84 13.02
CA ASN A 84 -9.40 11.43 13.74
C ASN A 84 -10.69 10.59 13.74
N LYS A 85 -10.75 9.47 12.99
CA LYS A 85 -11.94 8.61 12.93
C LYS A 85 -12.19 7.87 14.25
N ASN A 86 -13.44 7.80 14.70
CA ASN A 86 -13.85 7.01 15.85
C ASN A 86 -15.23 6.35 15.55
N PRO A 87 -15.43 5.04 15.79
CA PRO A 87 -14.47 4.03 16.24
C PRO A 87 -13.40 3.69 15.18
N LYS A 88 -12.24 3.21 15.65
CA LYS A 88 -11.18 2.62 14.82
C LYS A 88 -11.48 1.14 14.50
N ARG A 89 -12.45 0.91 13.62
CA ARG A 89 -12.94 -0.43 13.21
C ARG A 89 -11.82 -1.42 12.86
N TRP A 90 -10.75 -0.97 12.20
CA TRP A 90 -9.67 -1.83 11.71
C TRP A 90 -8.59 -2.12 12.74
N ASN A 91 -8.54 -1.39 13.87
CA ASN A 91 -7.61 -1.69 14.97
C ASN A 91 -8.11 -2.79 15.90
N TYR A 92 -9.42 -3.10 15.88
CA TYR A 92 -9.94 -4.25 16.61
C TYR A 92 -9.47 -5.55 15.95
N PRO A 93 -8.84 -6.49 16.68
CA PRO A 93 -8.43 -7.77 16.13
C PRO A 93 -9.60 -8.62 15.61
N ARG A 94 -9.32 -9.49 14.65
CA ARG A 94 -10.21 -10.57 14.18
C ARG A 94 -9.58 -11.92 14.50
N THR A 95 -10.38 -12.99 14.43
CA THR A 95 -9.84 -14.35 14.52
C THR A 95 -8.79 -14.54 13.43
N PRO A 96 -7.61 -15.11 13.76
CA PRO A 96 -6.60 -15.44 12.77
C PRO A 96 -7.18 -16.21 11.59
N ALA A 97 -7.03 -15.66 10.38
CA ALA A 97 -7.62 -16.26 9.18
C ALA A 97 -6.77 -17.40 8.63
N GLU A 98 -5.46 -17.36 8.87
CA GLU A 98 -4.50 -18.36 8.42
C GLU A 98 -3.46 -18.68 9.50
N THR A 99 -2.99 -19.93 9.51
CA THR A 99 -1.90 -20.39 10.37
C THR A 99 -0.68 -20.72 9.52
N TYR A 100 0.48 -20.23 9.96
CA TYR A 100 1.76 -20.44 9.32
C TYR A 100 2.75 -21.13 10.27
N VAL A 101 3.82 -21.69 9.72
CA VAL A 101 4.95 -22.30 10.44
C VAL A 101 6.11 -21.31 10.50
N ALA A 102 6.79 -21.21 11.64
CA ALA A 102 7.97 -20.40 11.80
C ALA A 102 9.02 -20.67 10.70
N GLY A 103 9.64 -19.61 10.18
CA GLY A 103 10.65 -19.74 9.13
C GLY A 103 10.14 -20.03 7.71
N GLN A 104 8.85 -20.30 7.48
CA GLN A 104 8.38 -20.56 6.12
C GLN A 104 8.26 -19.29 5.27
N ALA A 105 8.03 -19.48 3.96
CA ALA A 105 7.62 -18.40 3.07
C ALA A 105 6.16 -18.01 3.36
N LEU A 106 5.92 -16.73 3.60
CA LEU A 106 4.60 -16.13 3.72
C LEU A 106 4.20 -15.48 2.38
N PRO A 107 3.28 -16.07 1.61
CA PRO A 107 2.76 -15.43 0.40
C PRO A 107 1.79 -14.32 0.78
N VAL A 108 2.10 -13.09 0.39
CA VAL A 108 1.19 -11.93 0.56
C VAL A 108 0.66 -11.52 -0.81
N HIS A 109 -0.66 -11.60 -0.96
CA HIS A 109 -1.39 -11.28 -2.19
C HIS A 109 -1.94 -9.86 -2.09
N GLN A 110 -1.36 -8.98 -2.88
CA GLN A 110 -1.61 -7.54 -2.86
C GLN A 110 -2.41 -7.20 -4.12
N ALA A 111 -3.71 -6.95 -3.94
CA ALA A 111 -4.60 -6.53 -5.00
C ALA A 111 -4.48 -5.01 -5.17
N ILE A 112 -4.13 -4.57 -6.38
CA ILE A 112 -3.87 -3.17 -6.72
C ILE A 112 -4.81 -2.77 -7.84
N THR A 113 -5.78 -1.91 -7.52
CA THR A 113 -6.79 -1.45 -8.49
C THR A 113 -6.34 -0.18 -9.21
N ALA A 114 -5.49 0.63 -8.58
CA ALA A 114 -4.80 1.77 -9.21
C ALA A 114 -3.30 1.71 -8.87
N ASN A 115 -2.43 1.56 -9.87
CA ASN A 115 -1.00 1.39 -9.67
C ASN A 115 -0.29 2.76 -9.63
N HIS A 116 -0.05 3.27 -8.42
CA HIS A 116 0.75 4.48 -8.20
C HIS A 116 2.23 4.17 -7.91
N GLU A 117 2.69 2.98 -8.30
CA GLU A 117 4.05 2.50 -8.12
C GLU A 117 4.49 2.62 -6.64
N GLY A 118 5.78 2.80 -6.37
CA GLY A 118 6.29 3.01 -5.02
C GLY A 118 6.72 1.72 -4.31
N ARG A 119 6.78 1.73 -2.98
CA ARG A 119 7.38 0.67 -2.16
C ARG A 119 6.45 0.16 -1.08
N MET A 120 6.46 -1.15 -0.89
CA MET A 120 5.66 -1.85 0.10
C MET A 120 6.55 -2.53 1.15
N ILE A 121 6.05 -2.57 2.38
CA ILE A 121 6.71 -3.19 3.54
C ILE A 121 5.68 -4.09 4.23
N ILE A 122 6.14 -5.29 4.61
CA ILE A 122 5.39 -6.18 5.48
C ILE A 122 6.04 -6.20 6.85
N ARG A 123 5.21 -6.10 7.89
CA ARG A 123 5.62 -6.21 9.28
C ARG A 123 4.80 -7.26 10.00
N LEU A 124 5.42 -7.87 11.00
CA LEU A 124 4.79 -8.74 11.97
C LEU A 124 4.75 -8.01 13.30
N CYS A 125 3.55 -7.80 13.85
CA CYS A 125 3.35 -7.01 15.05
C CYS A 125 2.61 -7.83 16.13
N PRO A 126 2.88 -7.60 17.43
CA PRO A 126 2.01 -8.06 18.49
C PRO A 126 0.65 -7.32 18.47
N LEU A 127 -0.36 -7.88 19.12
CA LEU A 127 -1.72 -7.30 19.15
C LEU A 127 -1.82 -5.93 19.81
N ASN A 128 -0.89 -5.60 20.70
CA ASN A 128 -0.83 -4.31 21.38
C ASN A 128 -0.08 -3.23 20.57
N ALA A 129 0.32 -3.53 19.33
CA ALA A 129 0.88 -2.54 18.44
C ALA A 129 -0.15 -1.47 18.06
N THR A 130 0.30 -0.24 17.96
CA THR A 130 -0.46 0.96 17.61
C THR A 130 0.40 1.84 16.69
N SER A 131 -0.18 2.87 16.07
CA SER A 131 0.62 3.82 15.28
C SER A 131 1.68 4.57 16.11
N ALA A 132 1.58 4.59 17.44
CA ALA A 132 2.56 5.22 18.32
C ALA A 132 3.81 4.35 18.60
N ASN A 133 3.68 3.01 18.61
CA ASN A 133 4.74 2.10 19.06
C ASN A 133 5.12 1.00 18.04
N TYR A 134 4.47 0.94 16.87
CA TYR A 134 4.73 -0.11 15.89
C TYR A 134 6.18 -0.18 15.40
N LYS A 135 6.89 0.95 15.36
CA LYS A 135 8.31 0.98 14.93
C LYS A 135 9.22 0.21 15.90
N GLU A 136 8.85 0.14 17.18
CA GLU A 136 9.58 -0.56 18.22
C GLU A 136 9.12 -2.01 18.35
N LEU A 137 7.80 -2.24 18.24
CA LEU A 137 7.20 -3.55 18.52
C LEU A 137 7.15 -4.48 17.30
N CYS A 138 7.10 -3.95 16.08
CA CYS A 138 6.92 -4.75 14.89
C CYS A 138 8.24 -5.13 14.22
N GLN A 139 8.35 -6.38 13.83
CA GLN A 139 9.47 -6.88 13.04
C GLN A 139 9.16 -6.73 11.54
N ILE A 140 10.06 -6.11 10.77
CA ILE A 140 9.95 -6.06 9.30
C ILE A 140 10.33 -7.43 8.71
N LEU A 141 9.52 -7.93 7.78
CA LEU A 141 9.80 -9.19 7.10
C LEU A 141 10.52 -8.93 5.77
N PRO A 142 11.71 -9.52 5.54
CA PRO A 142 12.38 -9.42 4.25
C PRO A 142 11.70 -10.32 3.20
N ARG A 143 11.86 -9.99 1.92
CA ARG A 143 11.48 -10.87 0.81
C ARG A 143 12.16 -12.23 0.95
N PHE A 144 11.41 -13.31 0.73
CA PHE A 144 11.89 -14.68 0.85
C PHE A 144 12.99 -14.95 -0.18
N GLY A 145 14.11 -15.53 0.26
CA GLY A 145 15.26 -15.83 -0.60
C GLY A 145 16.12 -14.62 -0.99
N CYS A 146 15.84 -13.44 -0.45
CA CYS A 146 16.62 -12.22 -0.68
C CYS A 146 17.62 -11.99 0.47
N LYS A 147 18.79 -11.42 0.18
CA LYS A 147 19.83 -11.07 1.17
C LYS A 147 20.24 -9.60 1.06
N GLY A 148 20.27 -8.89 2.19
CA GLY A 148 20.65 -7.47 2.28
C GLY A 148 19.49 -6.56 2.64
N ASP A 149 19.79 -5.30 2.91
CA ASP A 149 18.79 -4.33 3.42
C ASP A 149 17.70 -4.00 2.39
N HIS A 150 18.02 -4.02 1.10
CA HIS A 150 17.06 -3.85 0.01
C HIS A 150 15.94 -4.90 -0.04
N CYS A 151 16.05 -5.97 0.74
CA CYS A 151 15.04 -7.02 0.80
C CYS A 151 13.82 -6.64 1.62
N ILE A 152 13.90 -5.60 2.46
CA ILE A 152 12.79 -5.18 3.33
C ILE A 152 11.69 -4.43 2.59
N HIS A 153 12.04 -3.87 1.43
CA HIS A 153 11.09 -3.22 0.53
C HIS A 153 10.81 -4.12 -0.67
N TRP A 154 9.57 -4.09 -1.13
CA TRP A 154 9.21 -4.53 -2.47
C TRP A 154 8.72 -3.33 -3.26
N THR A 155 9.39 -3.03 -4.37
CA THR A 155 8.95 -1.96 -5.28
C THR A 155 7.84 -2.52 -6.17
N LEU A 156 6.68 -1.88 -6.14
CA LEU A 156 5.58 -2.20 -7.04
C LEU A 156 6.05 -1.89 -8.47
N PRO A 157 6.17 -2.91 -9.35
CA PRO A 157 6.62 -2.67 -10.72
C PRO A 157 5.66 -1.70 -11.43
N PRO A 158 6.18 -0.89 -12.36
CA PRO A 158 5.36 -0.03 -13.18
C PRO A 158 4.38 -0.91 -13.98
N GLY A 159 3.12 -0.91 -13.56
CA GLY A 159 2.03 -1.57 -14.26
C GLY A 159 1.32 -0.51 -15.07
N GLN A 160 1.54 -0.49 -16.38
CA GLN A 160 0.85 0.47 -17.23
C GLN A 160 -0.56 -0.04 -17.54
N GLY A 161 -1.55 0.28 -16.71
CA GLY A 161 -2.98 0.15 -17.07
C GLY A 161 -3.38 -1.08 -17.89
N LEU A 162 -4.21 -0.82 -18.91
CA LEU A 162 -4.63 -1.82 -19.86
C LEU A 162 -4.01 -1.52 -21.23
N ASP A 163 -3.68 -2.55 -22.00
CA ASP A 163 -3.35 -2.39 -23.41
C ASP A 163 -4.54 -1.84 -24.20
N LYS A 164 -4.33 -1.54 -25.49
CA LYS A 164 -5.39 -1.02 -26.39
C LYS A 164 -6.64 -1.93 -26.47
N LYS A 165 -6.57 -3.17 -26.00
CA LYS A 165 -7.66 -4.15 -25.94
C LYS A 165 -8.23 -4.32 -24.53
N LYS A 166 -7.96 -3.40 -23.61
CA LYS A 166 -8.37 -3.47 -22.21
C LYS A 166 -7.80 -4.69 -21.46
N ARG A 167 -6.68 -5.26 -21.91
CA ARG A 167 -6.00 -6.37 -21.20
C ARG A 167 -4.96 -5.79 -20.26
N PRO A 168 -4.78 -6.32 -19.04
CA PRO A 168 -3.75 -5.84 -18.13
C PRO A 168 -2.37 -5.83 -18.80
N LEU A 169 -1.65 -4.71 -18.78
CA LEU A 169 -0.24 -4.76 -19.16
C LEU A 169 0.50 -5.58 -18.10
N ILE A 170 1.08 -6.68 -18.56
CA ILE A 170 1.76 -7.67 -17.72
C ILE A 170 2.96 -6.96 -17.10
N PRO A 171 3.04 -6.83 -15.76
CA PRO A 171 4.21 -6.32 -15.09
C PRO A 171 5.41 -7.17 -15.50
N ALA A 172 6.51 -6.54 -15.91
CA ALA A 172 7.68 -7.28 -16.35
C ALA A 172 8.17 -8.17 -15.18
N TYR A 173 7.96 -9.49 -15.31
CA TYR A 173 8.40 -10.51 -14.37
C TYR A 173 9.92 -10.67 -14.48
N GLN A 174 10.67 -9.66 -14.05
CA GLN A 174 12.11 -9.60 -14.36
C GLN A 174 12.97 -10.44 -13.40
N HIS A 175 12.44 -10.85 -12.25
CA HIS A 175 13.32 -11.34 -11.17
C HIS A 175 12.71 -12.39 -10.23
N ARG A 176 11.60 -13.05 -10.61
CA ARG A 176 10.94 -14.11 -9.82
C ARG A 176 10.55 -13.76 -8.37
N SER A 177 10.70 -12.51 -7.93
CA SER A 177 10.40 -12.14 -6.53
C SER A 177 8.93 -11.82 -6.29
N PHE A 178 8.10 -11.89 -7.31
CA PHE A 178 6.65 -11.87 -7.20
C PHE A 178 6.03 -12.71 -8.31
N SER A 179 4.82 -13.23 -8.15
CA SER A 179 3.97 -13.66 -9.27
C SER A 179 2.81 -12.68 -9.43
N TRP A 180 2.23 -12.61 -10.63
CA TRP A 180 1.10 -11.74 -10.92
C TRP A 180 0.01 -12.51 -11.63
N TYR A 181 -1.23 -12.20 -11.27
CA TYR A 181 -2.41 -12.74 -11.92
C TYR A 181 -3.58 -11.75 -11.78
N VAL A 182 -4.64 -12.03 -12.53
CA VAL A 182 -5.90 -11.31 -12.43
C VAL A 182 -6.77 -12.04 -11.40
N PHE A 183 -7.06 -11.38 -10.28
CA PHE A 183 -7.84 -11.97 -9.21
C PHE A 183 -9.31 -12.08 -9.63
N GLN A 184 -9.85 -13.29 -9.49
CA GLN A 184 -11.25 -13.59 -9.77
C GLN A 184 -11.98 -13.66 -8.44
N SER A 185 -12.95 -12.78 -8.22
CA SER A 185 -13.85 -12.78 -7.05
C SER A 185 -15.29 -12.62 -7.51
N SER A 186 -16.25 -12.98 -6.64
CA SER A 186 -17.68 -12.82 -6.91
C SER A 186 -18.21 -11.42 -6.57
N ASP A 187 -17.32 -10.44 -6.40
CA ASP A 187 -17.60 -9.11 -5.87
C ASP A 187 -16.91 -8.03 -6.72
N ASP A 188 -16.88 -6.79 -6.22
CA ASP A 188 -16.31 -5.64 -6.92
C ASP A 188 -14.79 -5.74 -7.17
N PHE A 189 -14.11 -6.76 -6.63
CA PHE A 189 -12.69 -7.04 -6.88
C PHE A 189 -12.45 -8.05 -8.01
N ASN A 190 -13.47 -8.38 -8.80
CA ASN A 190 -13.25 -9.19 -9.99
C ASN A 190 -12.32 -8.48 -10.97
N ASP A 191 -11.45 -9.26 -11.60
CA ASP A 191 -10.45 -8.82 -12.56
C ASP A 191 -9.37 -7.85 -12.03
N VAL A 192 -9.14 -7.81 -10.72
CA VAL A 192 -8.14 -6.92 -10.12
C VAL A 192 -6.71 -7.48 -10.23
N PRO A 193 -5.74 -6.69 -10.75
CA PRO A 193 -4.33 -7.07 -10.75
C PRO A 193 -3.84 -7.41 -9.34
N THR A 194 -3.35 -8.63 -9.15
CA THR A 194 -2.89 -9.10 -7.84
C THR A 194 -1.46 -9.63 -7.93
N TYR A 195 -0.64 -9.15 -7.00
CA TYR A 195 0.78 -9.48 -6.90
C TYR A 195 1.02 -10.36 -5.67
N VAL A 196 1.59 -11.54 -5.87
CA VAL A 196 2.03 -12.41 -4.77
C VAL A 196 3.50 -12.19 -4.53
N VAL A 197 3.85 -11.69 -3.35
CA VAL A 197 5.24 -11.57 -2.91
C VAL A 197 5.43 -12.46 -1.71
N ASN A 198 6.48 -13.29 -1.75
CA ASN A 198 6.82 -14.16 -0.63
C ASN A 198 7.75 -13.41 0.33
N TYR A 199 7.43 -13.43 1.62
CA TYR A 199 8.26 -12.88 2.69
C TYR A 199 8.74 -13.99 3.62
N LYS A 200 9.90 -13.81 4.26
CA LYS A 200 10.45 -14.80 5.20
C LYS A 200 9.90 -14.53 6.59
N LEU A 201 9.13 -15.50 7.13
CA LEU A 201 8.79 -15.49 8.55
C LEU A 201 10.06 -15.71 9.38
N PRO A 202 10.17 -15.11 10.58
CA PRO A 202 11.33 -15.29 11.44
C PRO A 202 11.45 -16.75 11.88
N ASP A 203 12.67 -17.26 11.94
CA ASP A 203 12.93 -18.60 12.46
C ASP A 203 12.69 -18.63 13.97
N GLY A 204 12.03 -19.68 14.47
CA GLY A 204 11.74 -19.86 15.90
C GLY A 204 10.70 -18.90 16.49
N PHE A 205 10.15 -17.95 15.72
CA PHE A 205 9.10 -17.05 16.19
C PHE A 205 7.73 -17.73 16.11
N THR A 206 6.97 -17.68 17.20
CA THR A 206 5.59 -18.19 17.27
C THR A 206 4.67 -17.09 17.79
N CYS A 207 3.41 -17.13 17.36
CA CYS A 207 2.37 -16.22 17.81
C CYS A 207 1.03 -16.95 17.76
N GLU A 208 0.24 -16.90 18.82
CA GLU A 208 -1.14 -17.41 18.78
C GLU A 208 -2.06 -16.46 18.01
N HIS A 209 -1.78 -15.16 18.10
CA HIS A 209 -2.51 -14.11 17.39
C HIS A 209 -1.56 -12.93 17.19
N CYS A 210 -1.16 -12.69 15.94
CA CYS A 210 -0.35 -11.54 15.58
C CYS A 210 -0.89 -10.83 14.34
N ILE A 211 -0.48 -9.57 14.19
CA ILE A 211 -0.91 -8.70 13.10
C ILE A 211 0.14 -8.77 11.99
N LEU A 212 -0.27 -9.20 10.81
CA LEU A 212 0.45 -8.91 9.59
C LEU A 212 0.06 -7.50 9.13
N HIS A 213 0.99 -6.57 9.25
CA HIS A 213 0.80 -5.17 8.89
C HIS A 213 1.45 -4.86 7.55
N TRP A 214 0.62 -4.57 6.55
CA TRP A 214 1.05 -4.12 5.23
C TRP A 214 1.04 -2.60 5.16
N TYR A 215 2.10 -2.04 4.61
CA TYR A 215 2.23 -0.62 4.36
C TYR A 215 2.70 -0.39 2.92
N TRP A 216 2.05 0.52 2.21
CA TRP A 216 2.43 0.93 0.87
C TRP A 216 2.65 2.44 0.83
N LEU A 217 3.87 2.84 0.51
CA LEU A 217 4.24 4.21 0.15
C LEU A 217 4.18 4.35 -1.37
N THR A 218 3.22 5.13 -1.88
CA THR A 218 3.08 5.36 -3.32
C THR A 218 4.23 6.21 -3.89
N GLY A 219 4.40 6.17 -5.22
CA GLY A 219 5.48 6.87 -5.94
C GLY A 219 5.01 7.93 -6.92
N ASN A 220 3.75 8.37 -6.86
CA ASN A 220 3.14 9.29 -7.83
C ASN A 220 3.20 10.78 -7.44
N THR A 221 3.52 11.11 -6.17
CA THR A 221 3.69 12.51 -5.68
C THR A 221 5.15 12.87 -5.34
N CYS A 222 5.93 11.88 -4.93
CA CYS A 222 7.36 11.96 -4.70
C CYS A 222 7.98 10.58 -4.91
N ASN A 223 9.29 10.51 -5.09
CA ASN A 223 9.98 9.23 -5.18
C ASN A 223 10.24 8.69 -3.77
N PRO A 224 9.88 7.42 -3.46
CA PRO A 224 10.42 6.75 -2.30
C PRO A 224 11.95 6.79 -2.33
N SER A 225 12.56 6.88 -1.14
CA SER A 225 14.03 6.99 -0.98
C SER A 225 14.77 6.00 -1.88
N CYS A 226 15.77 6.49 -2.61
CA CYS A 226 16.62 5.64 -3.45
C CYS A 226 17.36 4.61 -2.60
N ASP A 227 17.40 3.36 -3.06
CA ASP A 227 18.19 2.29 -2.46
C ASP A 227 19.08 1.68 -3.54
N ARG A 228 20.29 2.22 -3.70
CA ARG A 228 21.24 1.75 -4.72
C ARG A 228 21.64 0.29 -4.56
N SER A 229 21.41 -0.30 -3.39
CA SER A 229 21.71 -1.70 -3.14
C SER A 229 20.64 -2.65 -3.68
N ASP A 230 19.44 -2.15 -4.00
CA ASP A 230 18.42 -2.95 -4.69
C ASP A 230 18.82 -3.13 -6.17
N PRO A 231 19.20 -4.35 -6.60
CA PRO A 231 19.65 -4.58 -7.97
C PRO A 231 18.50 -4.52 -8.99
N LEU A 232 17.26 -4.49 -8.53
CA LEU A 232 16.06 -4.57 -9.36
C LEU A 232 15.39 -3.21 -9.50
N TYR A 233 15.20 -2.51 -8.37
CA TYR A 233 14.48 -1.25 -8.34
C TYR A 233 15.13 -0.22 -7.41
N PRO A 234 16.35 0.22 -7.73
CA PRO A 234 17.06 1.17 -6.87
C PRO A 234 16.33 2.51 -6.76
N ASN A 235 15.44 2.82 -7.71
CA ASN A 235 14.58 4.02 -7.76
C ASN A 235 15.36 5.35 -7.83
N CYS A 236 16.63 5.31 -8.21
CA CYS A 236 17.55 6.44 -8.11
C CYS A 236 17.51 7.39 -9.32
N ASP A 237 16.89 6.99 -10.42
CA ASP A 237 16.94 7.73 -11.70
C ASP A 237 15.64 8.50 -12.02
N ARG A 238 14.69 8.56 -11.09
CA ARG A 238 13.41 9.24 -11.30
C ARG A 238 13.53 10.76 -11.18
N LYS A 239 14.15 11.39 -12.18
CA LYS A 239 14.46 12.83 -12.19
C LYS A 239 13.25 13.77 -12.26
N ARG A 240 12.05 13.26 -12.54
CA ARG A 240 10.85 14.10 -12.71
C ARG A 240 10.31 14.63 -11.38
N MET A 241 10.63 13.99 -10.26
CA MET A 241 10.02 14.27 -8.94
C MET A 241 11.12 14.27 -7.86
N GLY A 242 10.94 15.05 -6.78
CA GLY A 242 11.84 14.99 -5.63
C GLY A 242 11.62 13.72 -4.80
N TYR A 243 12.51 13.41 -3.87
CA TYR A 243 12.30 12.32 -2.93
C TYR A 243 11.26 12.68 -1.86
N CYS A 244 10.55 11.68 -1.37
CA CYS A 244 9.63 11.84 -0.25
C CYS A 244 10.41 12.25 1.00
N GLY A 245 9.89 13.23 1.73
CA GLY A 245 10.52 13.74 2.95
C GLY A 245 11.54 14.86 2.75
N GLU A 246 11.70 15.37 1.53
CA GLU A 246 12.44 16.63 1.30
C GLU A 246 11.72 17.78 2.02
N SER A 247 12.29 18.27 3.13
CA SER A 247 11.68 19.28 4.02
C SER A 247 11.33 20.61 3.34
N SER A 248 11.94 20.90 2.20
CA SER A 248 11.62 22.08 1.38
C SER A 248 10.32 21.94 0.56
N LYS A 249 9.65 20.78 0.59
CA LYS A 249 8.49 20.47 -0.26
C LYS A 249 7.37 19.72 0.49
N PRO A 250 6.76 20.31 1.54
CA PRO A 250 5.72 19.65 2.32
C PRO A 250 4.40 19.43 1.55
N ASP A 251 4.18 20.17 0.48
CA ASP A 251 3.10 19.97 -0.49
C ASP A 251 3.23 18.65 -1.27
N LYS A 252 4.42 18.03 -1.27
CA LYS A 252 4.69 16.74 -1.93
C LYS A 252 4.55 15.53 -1.03
N TYR A 253 3.62 15.59 -0.07
CA TYR A 253 3.35 14.45 0.80
C TYR A 253 2.80 13.25 0.00
N PRO A 254 3.39 12.05 0.12
CA PRO A 254 2.97 10.87 -0.63
C PRO A 254 1.60 10.35 -0.16
N GLU A 255 0.88 9.66 -1.05
CA GLU A 255 -0.24 8.83 -0.61
C GLU A 255 0.31 7.55 0.01
N GLU A 256 -0.33 7.10 1.09
CA GLU A 256 0.12 5.97 1.89
C GLU A 256 -1.09 5.05 2.16
N PHE A 257 -0.87 3.73 2.20
CA PHE A 257 -1.92 2.75 2.51
C PHE A 257 -1.45 1.81 3.59
N TRP A 258 -2.38 1.40 4.45
CA TRP A 258 -2.14 0.43 5.50
C TRP A 258 -3.23 -0.62 5.51
N SER A 259 -2.88 -1.85 5.90
CA SER A 259 -3.88 -2.84 6.25
C SER A 259 -3.32 -3.82 7.27
N CYS A 260 -4.22 -4.42 8.03
CA CYS A 260 -3.90 -5.39 9.06
C CYS A 260 -4.61 -6.69 8.75
N SER A 261 -3.90 -7.81 8.84
CA SER A 261 -4.45 -9.16 8.76
C SER A 261 -4.10 -9.92 10.03
N ASP A 262 -5.02 -10.70 10.57
CA ASP A 262 -4.78 -11.50 11.77
C ASP A 262 -4.30 -12.89 11.35
N ILE A 263 -3.14 -13.30 11.86
CA ILE A 263 -2.51 -14.59 11.54
C ILE A 263 -2.01 -15.30 12.81
N LYS A 264 -1.82 -16.60 12.71
CA LYS A 264 -1.18 -17.46 13.72
C LYS A 264 0.14 -18.01 13.17
N ILE A 265 1.15 -18.15 14.01
CA ILE A 265 2.44 -18.76 13.66
C ILE A 265 2.78 -19.83 14.70
N VAL A 266 2.93 -21.07 14.25
CA VAL A 266 3.30 -22.23 15.08
C VAL A 266 4.76 -22.63 14.86
N ALA A 267 5.29 -23.45 15.77
CA ALA A 267 6.61 -24.05 15.61
C ALA A 267 6.67 -24.97 14.37
N LYS A 268 7.89 -25.21 13.89
CA LYS A 268 8.17 -26.14 12.79
C LYS A 268 8.03 -27.60 13.21
#